data_AF-A0AAD9MLL8-F1
#
_entry.id   AF-A0AAD9MLL8-F1
#
_cell.length_a   1.000
_cell.length_b   1.000
_cell.length_c   1.000
_cell.angle_alpha   90.00
_cell.angle_beta   90.00
_cell.angle_gamma   90.00
#
_symmetry.space_group_name_H-M   'P 1'
#
loop_
_entity.id
_entity.type
_entity.pdbx_description
1 polymer ?
#
loop_
_entity_poly.entity_id
_entity_poly.type
_entity_poly.pdbx_seq_one_letter_code
_entity_poly.pdbx_strand_id
1 'polypeptide(L)'
;MDEGAGMAMRISCATPVLGPLCGLVGVGVASALAGQTALALRHALLPPGEGARAARLPPPWRVDGMLVDAALGVALFKGMGGRFRSVMPSDLTRVGAVAVESMPTRGIEYASAGKRRELFRFFRRDGCHHCGTRRGEVIGDHMPPNKVALEAAQRTPALLRPLANLRWARRGADALGIPVGRVAQRYYPQCRPCAQKQASAVRNERQTLVLHKILHGGGYSTAWHWSGVLTGFRYCHTEAFGASGQGPARRGRGPPFA
;
A
#
# COMPACT_ATOMS: atom_id res chain seq x y z
N MET A 1 -6.10 7.75 -1.95
CA MET A 1 -7.21 8.26 -1.11
C MET A 1 -7.72 7.16 -0.18
N ASP A 2 -6.84 6.26 0.28
CA ASP A 2 -7.25 4.84 0.41
C ASP A 2 -7.18 4.33 1.85
N GLU A 3 -6.22 4.86 2.61
CA GLU A 3 -6.09 4.65 4.04
C GLU A 3 -7.33 5.14 4.81
N GLY A 4 -7.89 6.30 4.43
CA GLY A 4 -9.10 6.87 5.04
C GLY A 4 -10.37 6.07 4.72
N ALA A 5 -10.54 5.64 3.48
CA ALA A 5 -11.66 4.79 3.08
C ALA A 5 -11.61 3.41 3.79
N GLY A 6 -10.41 2.82 3.91
CA GLY A 6 -10.20 1.62 4.71
C GLY A 6 -10.58 1.80 6.17
N MET A 7 -10.22 2.93 6.79
CA MET A 7 -10.63 3.23 8.16
C MET A 7 -12.14 3.35 8.31
N ALA A 8 -12.82 4.05 7.40
CA ALA A 8 -14.27 4.22 7.44
C ALA A 8 -15.01 2.88 7.30
N MET A 9 -14.54 2.01 6.40
CA MET A 9 -15.13 0.69 6.15
C MET A 9 -14.63 -0.41 7.10
N ARG A 10 -13.70 -0.09 8.02
CA ARG A 10 -12.98 -1.07 8.85
C ARG A 10 -12.25 -2.17 8.05
N ILE A 11 -11.81 -1.84 6.85
CA ILE A 11 -11.01 -2.73 5.99
C ILE A 11 -9.54 -2.45 6.24
N SER A 12 -8.79 -3.48 6.63
CA SER A 12 -7.36 -3.39 6.92
C SER A 12 -6.52 -4.09 5.86
N CYS A 13 -5.20 -3.92 5.93
CA CYS A 13 -4.24 -4.70 5.17
C CYS A 13 -4.29 -6.21 5.42
N ALA A 14 -4.91 -6.63 6.53
CA ALA A 14 -5.05 -8.03 6.93
C ALA A 14 -6.41 -8.64 6.53
N THR A 15 -7.36 -7.84 6.03
CA THR A 15 -8.65 -8.34 5.53
C THR A 15 -8.40 -9.09 4.22
N PRO A 16 -8.60 -10.42 4.16
CA PRO A 16 -8.35 -11.21 2.96
C PRO A 16 -9.20 -10.69 1.81
N VAL A 17 -8.65 -10.68 0.59
CA VAL A 17 -9.31 -10.22 -0.64
C VAL A 17 -9.63 -8.71 -0.65
N LEU A 18 -10.46 -8.23 0.27
CA LEU A 18 -10.89 -6.82 0.33
C LEU A 18 -9.73 -5.84 0.52
N GLY A 19 -8.74 -6.17 1.36
CA GLY A 19 -7.58 -5.29 1.55
C GLY A 19 -6.82 -5.03 0.23
N PRO A 20 -6.33 -6.08 -0.46
CA PRO A 20 -5.74 -5.93 -1.78
C PRO A 20 -6.65 -5.28 -2.83
N LEU A 21 -7.94 -5.61 -2.88
CA LEU A 21 -8.87 -5.03 -3.85
C LEU A 21 -9.06 -3.52 -3.63
N CYS A 22 -9.32 -3.10 -2.40
CA CYS A 22 -9.42 -1.68 -2.05
C CYS A 22 -8.12 -0.94 -2.35
N GLY A 23 -6.96 -1.55 -2.07
CA GLY A 23 -5.67 -0.97 -2.42
C GLY A 23 -5.46 -0.83 -3.93
N LEU A 24 -5.91 -1.81 -4.73
CA LEU A 24 -5.84 -1.74 -6.20
C LEU A 24 -6.72 -0.62 -6.75
N VAL A 25 -7.97 -0.55 -6.31
CA VAL A 25 -8.90 0.52 -6.68
C VAL A 25 -8.34 1.87 -6.28
N GLY A 26 -7.80 1.97 -5.06
CA GLY A 26 -7.19 3.18 -4.55
C GLY A 26 -6.03 3.70 -5.38
N VAL A 27 -5.09 2.81 -5.74
CA VAL A 27 -3.97 3.13 -6.65
C VAL A 27 -4.48 3.57 -8.03
N GLY A 28 -5.48 2.88 -8.58
CA GLY A 28 -6.09 3.23 -9.87
C GLY A 28 -6.72 4.62 -9.85
N VAL A 29 -7.55 4.92 -8.84
CA VAL A 29 -8.19 6.23 -8.67
C VAL A 29 -7.13 7.33 -8.48
N ALA A 30 -6.13 7.11 -7.63
CA ALA A 30 -5.07 8.07 -7.40
C ALA A 30 -4.27 8.37 -8.69
N SER A 31 -4.04 7.36 -9.52
CA SER A 31 -3.30 7.50 -10.78
C SER A 31 -4.12 8.21 -11.85
N ALA A 32 -5.42 7.90 -11.97
CA ALA A 32 -6.34 8.64 -12.82
C ALA A 32 -6.40 10.13 -12.43
N LEU A 33 -6.54 10.43 -11.14
CA LEU A 33 -6.55 11.82 -10.65
C LEU A 33 -5.22 12.53 -10.91
N ALA A 34 -4.09 11.85 -10.74
CA ALA A 34 -2.77 12.41 -11.05
C ALA A 34 -2.64 12.76 -12.55
N GLY A 35 -3.11 11.89 -13.44
CA GLY A 35 -3.13 12.15 -14.88
C GLY A 35 -4.01 13.34 -15.27
N GLN A 36 -5.23 13.43 -14.72
CA GLN A 36 -6.14 14.56 -14.97
C GLN A 36 -5.59 15.87 -14.40
N THR A 37 -4.92 15.82 -13.24
CA THR A 37 -4.25 16.99 -12.65
C THR A 37 -3.09 17.46 -13.51
N ALA A 38 -2.27 16.54 -14.03
CA ALA A 38 -1.17 16.87 -14.95
C ALA A 38 -1.69 17.50 -16.25
N LEU A 39 -2.79 16.98 -16.81
CA LEU A 39 -3.43 17.55 -17.98
C LEU A 39 -3.96 18.96 -17.72
N ALA A 40 -4.67 19.17 -16.61
CA ALA A 40 -5.19 20.49 -16.21
C ALA A 40 -4.05 21.50 -16.00
N LEU A 41 -2.97 21.08 -15.33
CA LEU A 41 -1.79 21.92 -15.12
C LEU A 41 -1.13 22.30 -16.44
N ARG A 42 -1.00 21.36 -17.39
CA ARG A 42 -0.47 21.66 -18.73
C ARG A 42 -1.29 22.76 -19.41
N HIS A 43 -2.62 22.67 -19.39
CA HIS A 43 -3.47 23.71 -19.98
C HIS A 43 -3.32 25.08 -19.30
N ALA A 44 -3.10 25.09 -17.98
CA ALA A 44 -2.90 26.33 -17.23
C ALA A 44 -1.53 26.98 -17.49
N LEU A 45 -0.51 26.20 -17.86
CA LEU A 45 0.86 26.68 -18.08
C LEU A 45 1.16 27.06 -19.53
N LEU A 46 0.39 26.59 -20.51
CA LEU A 46 0.58 26.97 -21.92
C LEU A 46 0.24 28.46 -22.11
N PRO A 47 1.08 29.24 -22.83
CA PRO A 47 0.84 30.65 -23.05
C PRO A 47 -0.49 30.86 -23.79
N PRO A 48 -1.27 31.90 -23.45
CA PRO A 48 -2.52 32.19 -24.13
C PRO A 48 -2.24 32.53 -25.60
N GLY A 49 -2.48 31.58 -26.50
CA GLY A 49 -2.61 31.88 -27.94
C GLY A 49 -3.86 32.73 -28.20
N GLU A 50 -3.91 33.45 -29.33
CA GLU A 50 -4.91 34.47 -29.69
C GLU A 50 -6.40 34.02 -29.73
N GLY A 51 -6.74 32.80 -29.29
CA GLY A 51 -8.10 32.30 -29.03
C GLY A 51 -8.49 32.17 -27.55
N ALA A 52 -7.69 32.72 -26.62
CA ALA A 52 -7.64 32.43 -25.17
C ALA A 52 -8.90 32.73 -24.30
N ARG A 53 -10.06 33.06 -24.86
CA ARG A 53 -11.29 33.22 -24.04
C ARG A 53 -12.04 31.90 -23.81
N ALA A 54 -11.88 30.90 -24.67
CA ALA A 54 -12.50 29.58 -24.49
C ALA A 54 -11.68 28.61 -23.61
N ALA A 55 -10.43 28.96 -23.28
CA ALA A 55 -9.45 28.05 -22.65
C ALA A 55 -9.35 28.13 -21.11
N ARG A 56 -10.25 28.85 -20.42
CA ARG A 56 -10.21 29.00 -18.95
C ARG A 56 -10.97 27.92 -18.18
N LEU A 57 -11.73 27.08 -18.87
CA LEU A 57 -12.37 25.94 -18.23
C LEU A 57 -11.42 24.74 -18.30
N PRO A 58 -11.22 23.99 -17.20
CA PRO A 58 -10.48 22.74 -17.25
C PRO A 58 -11.13 21.84 -18.32
N PRO A 59 -10.32 21.10 -19.10
CA PRO A 59 -10.87 20.19 -20.09
C PRO A 59 -11.87 19.25 -19.42
N PRO A 60 -12.95 18.87 -20.11
CA PRO A 60 -13.88 17.89 -19.56
C PRO A 60 -13.13 16.60 -19.23
N TRP A 61 -13.50 15.98 -18.11
CA TRP A 61 -12.91 14.72 -17.66
C TRP A 61 -13.01 13.68 -18.78
N ARG A 62 -11.86 13.18 -19.23
CA ARG A 62 -11.80 12.18 -20.32
C ARG A 62 -11.74 10.78 -19.72
N VAL A 63 -12.86 10.08 -19.73
CA VAL A 63 -12.98 8.72 -19.16
C VAL A 63 -11.93 7.78 -19.73
N ASP A 64 -11.70 7.80 -21.05
CA ASP A 64 -10.69 6.96 -21.69
C ASP A 64 -9.27 7.25 -21.16
N GLY A 65 -8.95 8.53 -20.97
CA GLY A 65 -7.67 8.96 -20.40
C GLY A 65 -7.51 8.49 -18.95
N MET A 66 -8.58 8.61 -18.16
CA MET A 66 -8.60 8.13 -16.77
C MET A 66 -8.41 6.62 -16.67
N LEU A 67 -9.03 5.83 -17.55
CA LEU A 67 -8.87 4.38 -17.57
C LEU A 67 -7.43 3.98 -17.92
N VAL A 68 -6.82 4.65 -18.90
CA VAL A 68 -5.41 4.42 -19.26
C VAL A 68 -4.49 4.80 -18.09
N ASP A 69 -4.72 5.96 -17.46
CA ASP A 69 -3.90 6.44 -16.35
C ASP A 69 -4.05 5.53 -15.11
N ALA A 70 -5.26 5.03 -14.84
CA ALA A 70 -5.52 4.05 -13.78
C ALA A 70 -4.78 2.73 -14.04
N ALA A 71 -4.91 2.17 -15.26
CA ALA A 71 -4.26 0.91 -15.63
C ALA A 71 -2.73 1.04 -15.61
N LEU A 72 -2.18 2.13 -16.17
CA LEU A 72 -0.75 2.41 -16.18
C LEU A 72 -0.22 2.58 -14.75
N GLY A 73 -0.90 3.35 -13.91
CA GLY A 73 -0.50 3.56 -12.53
C GLY A 73 -0.52 2.29 -11.69
N VAL A 74 -1.54 1.43 -11.85
CA VAL A 74 -1.60 0.10 -11.23
C VAL A 74 -0.44 -0.79 -11.70
N ALA A 75 -0.15 -0.80 -13.00
CA ALA A 75 0.96 -1.56 -13.57
C ALA A 75 2.31 -1.07 -13.04
N LEU A 76 2.54 0.25 -13.03
CA LEU A 76 3.75 0.88 -12.49
C LEU A 76 3.91 0.63 -10.99
N PHE A 77 2.84 0.78 -10.20
CA PHE A 77 2.84 0.48 -8.77
C PHE A 77 3.29 -0.96 -8.53
N LYS A 78 2.71 -1.92 -9.27
CA LYS A 78 3.04 -3.33 -9.13
C LYS A 78 4.46 -3.64 -9.62
N GLY A 79 4.87 -3.08 -10.75
CA GLY A 79 6.20 -3.24 -11.35
C GLY A 79 7.32 -2.71 -10.45
N MET A 80 7.05 -1.65 -9.68
CA MET A 80 7.98 -1.09 -8.69
C MET A 80 7.94 -1.80 -7.32
N GLY A 81 7.37 -3.01 -7.25
CA GLY A 81 7.31 -3.83 -6.04
C GLY A 81 6.22 -3.43 -5.03
N GLY A 82 5.27 -2.58 -5.43
CA GLY A 82 4.13 -2.22 -4.61
C GLY A 82 3.25 -3.43 -4.26
N ARG A 83 2.72 -3.44 -3.03
CA ARG A 83 1.76 -4.44 -2.56
C ARG A 83 0.44 -3.72 -2.33
N PHE A 84 -0.65 -4.07 -3.01
CA PHE A 84 -1.90 -3.32 -2.85
C PHE A 84 -2.38 -3.27 -1.39
N ARG A 85 -2.18 -4.34 -0.62
CA ARG A 85 -2.46 -4.35 0.83
C ARG A 85 -1.66 -3.32 1.63
N SER A 86 -0.49 -2.88 1.16
CA SER A 86 0.34 -1.89 1.86
C SER A 86 -0.18 -0.47 1.74
N VAL A 87 -1.26 -0.25 0.97
CA VAL A 87 -1.97 1.02 0.88
C VAL A 87 -3.14 1.08 1.87
N MET A 88 -3.51 -0.06 2.48
CA MET A 88 -4.58 -0.15 3.47
C MET A 88 -4.06 0.09 4.89
N PRO A 89 -4.89 0.61 5.80
CA PRO A 89 -4.46 0.84 7.17
C PRO A 89 -4.13 -0.50 7.85
N SER A 90 -3.18 -0.46 8.79
CA SER A 90 -2.74 -1.65 9.51
C SER A 90 -3.66 -1.95 10.69
N ASP A 91 -4.11 -3.19 10.83
CA ASP A 91 -4.78 -3.67 12.04
C ASP A 91 -3.74 -4.01 13.11
N LEU A 92 -3.86 -3.38 14.29
CA LEU A 92 -2.90 -3.58 15.38
C LEU A 92 -2.90 -5.00 15.95
N THR A 93 -3.95 -5.78 15.73
CA THR A 93 -4.04 -7.18 16.19
C THR A 93 -3.44 -8.17 15.19
N ARG A 94 -3.01 -7.69 14.02
CA ARG A 94 -2.46 -8.49 12.91
C ARG A 94 -1.10 -7.94 12.47
N VAL A 95 -0.44 -8.71 11.59
CA VAL A 95 0.78 -8.24 10.92
C VAL A 95 0.44 -7.03 10.06
N GLY A 96 1.04 -5.89 10.39
CA GLY A 96 0.80 -4.62 9.70
C GLY A 96 1.26 -4.59 8.24
N ALA A 97 0.77 -3.59 7.50
CA ALA A 97 0.91 -3.47 6.06
C ALA A 97 2.36 -3.17 5.61
N VAL A 98 3.17 -2.63 6.52
CA VAL A 98 4.58 -2.26 6.31
C VAL A 98 5.52 -3.34 6.81
N ALA A 99 5.01 -4.51 7.20
CA ALA A 99 5.85 -5.64 7.57
C ALA A 99 6.71 -6.11 6.38
N VAL A 100 8.02 -6.20 6.62
CA VAL A 100 9.03 -6.69 5.67
C VAL A 100 9.67 -7.94 6.25
N GLU A 101 10.52 -7.79 7.27
CA GLU A 101 11.19 -8.89 7.94
C GLU A 101 10.63 -9.17 9.33
N SER A 102 10.88 -10.39 9.81
CA SER A 102 10.45 -10.88 11.11
C SER A 102 11.38 -11.95 11.63
N MET A 103 11.44 -12.10 12.95
CA MET A 103 12.27 -13.10 13.60
C MET A 103 11.41 -14.21 14.22
N PRO A 104 11.75 -15.50 14.06
CA PRO A 104 11.02 -16.57 14.74
C PRO A 104 11.15 -16.45 16.26
N THR A 105 10.05 -16.72 16.98
CA THR A 105 10.09 -16.87 18.44
C THR A 105 9.79 -18.32 18.85
N ARG A 106 10.40 -18.75 19.97
CA ARG A 106 10.17 -20.06 20.58
C ARG A 106 9.24 -19.85 21.78
N GLY A 107 7.99 -19.49 21.51
CA GLY A 107 6.96 -19.30 22.54
C GLY A 107 6.68 -17.84 22.88
N ILE A 108 6.11 -17.64 24.08
CA ILE A 108 5.53 -16.37 24.57
C ILE A 108 6.53 -15.45 25.29
N GLU A 109 7.77 -15.90 25.43
CA GLU A 109 8.82 -15.18 26.15
C GLU A 109 9.14 -13.84 25.49
N TYR A 110 9.69 -12.89 26.24
CA TYR A 110 10.16 -11.63 25.66
C TYR A 110 11.44 -11.84 24.84
N ALA A 111 11.68 -10.95 23.86
CA ALA A 111 12.89 -10.98 23.06
C ALA A 111 14.13 -10.84 23.94
N SER A 112 15.06 -11.81 23.84
CA SER A 112 16.38 -11.75 24.50
C SER A 112 17.18 -10.54 24.01
N ALA A 113 18.22 -10.14 24.75
CA ALA A 113 19.05 -8.98 24.39
C ALA A 113 19.61 -9.07 22.96
N GLY A 114 20.05 -10.26 22.52
CA GLY A 114 20.49 -10.50 21.15
C GLY A 114 19.39 -10.28 20.11
N LYS A 115 18.18 -10.81 20.37
CA LYS A 115 17.02 -10.62 19.48
C LYS A 115 16.58 -9.16 19.41
N ARG A 116 16.66 -8.42 20.53
CA ARG A 116 16.35 -6.98 20.57
C ARG A 116 17.30 -6.17 19.70
N ARG A 117 18.61 -6.48 19.70
CA ARG A 117 19.58 -5.82 18.81
C ARG A 117 19.24 -6.04 17.34
N GLU A 118 18.85 -7.25 16.97
CA GLU A 118 18.48 -7.56 15.59
C GLU A 118 17.14 -6.93 15.20
N LEU A 119 16.14 -6.94 16.08
CA LEU A 119 14.87 -6.22 15.87
C LEU A 119 15.10 -4.72 15.71
N PHE A 120 16.06 -4.15 16.44
CA PHE A 120 16.46 -2.75 16.27
C PHE A 120 17.05 -2.51 14.88
N ARG A 121 17.87 -3.42 14.35
CA ARG A 121 18.36 -3.33 12.95
C ARG A 121 17.21 -3.36 11.95
N PHE A 122 16.26 -4.30 12.09
CA PHE A 122 15.07 -4.35 11.24
C PHE A 122 14.25 -3.06 11.34
N PHE A 123 14.07 -2.51 12.53
CA PHE A 123 13.33 -1.27 12.73
C PHE A 123 14.03 -0.06 12.08
N ARG A 124 15.36 0.03 12.14
CA ARG A 124 16.10 1.12 11.49
C ARG A 124 16.05 1.01 9.96
N ARG A 125 16.11 -0.22 9.43
CA ARG A 125 16.09 -0.49 7.98
C ARG A 125 14.70 -0.40 7.37
N ASP A 126 13.67 -0.89 8.05
CA ASP A 126 12.32 -1.09 7.49
C ASP A 126 11.28 -0.21 8.18
N GLY A 127 11.45 0.06 9.48
CA GLY A 127 10.50 0.78 10.31
C GLY A 127 9.53 -0.12 11.08
N CYS A 128 8.64 0.51 11.82
CA CYS A 128 7.53 -0.14 12.50
C CYS A 128 6.65 -0.88 11.49
N HIS A 129 6.36 -2.16 11.73
CA HIS A 129 5.59 -2.95 10.79
C HIS A 129 4.11 -2.50 10.63
N HIS A 130 3.55 -1.74 11.58
CA HIS A 130 2.21 -1.15 11.46
C HIS A 130 2.21 0.22 10.77
N CYS A 131 3.02 1.18 11.24
CA CYS A 131 2.95 2.57 10.76
C CYS A 131 4.18 3.05 9.97
N GLY A 132 5.22 2.24 9.82
CA GLY A 132 6.42 2.58 9.07
C GLY A 132 7.39 3.58 9.73
N THR A 133 7.08 4.11 10.92
CA THR A 133 8.02 5.03 11.62
C THR A 133 9.32 4.33 11.98
N ARG A 134 10.44 5.06 11.89
CA ARG A 134 11.79 4.61 12.26
C ARG A 134 12.35 5.37 13.47
N ARG A 135 11.49 6.14 14.13
CA ARG A 135 11.83 6.98 15.28
C ARG A 135 11.29 6.37 16.58
N GLY A 136 12.08 6.51 17.64
CA GLY A 136 11.73 6.08 18.98
C GLY A 136 12.22 4.68 19.34
N GLU A 137 11.74 4.20 20.48
CA GLU A 137 12.06 2.89 21.05
C GLU A 137 11.40 1.75 20.26
N VAL A 138 12.13 0.64 20.13
CA VAL A 138 11.71 -0.56 19.39
C VAL A 138 11.32 -1.65 20.36
N ILE A 139 10.13 -2.20 20.13
CA ILE A 139 9.58 -3.33 20.88
C ILE A 139 9.44 -4.49 19.90
N GLY A 140 9.78 -5.70 20.38
CA GLY A 140 9.49 -6.93 19.64
C GLY A 140 8.04 -7.32 19.84
N ASP A 141 7.21 -7.06 18.84
CA ASP A 141 5.78 -7.40 18.87
C ASP A 141 5.56 -8.86 18.46
N HIS A 142 4.80 -9.59 19.25
CA HIS A 142 4.43 -10.97 18.98
C HIS A 142 3.25 -11.01 18.03
N MET A 143 3.44 -11.60 16.85
CA MET A 143 2.36 -11.83 15.90
C MET A 143 2.13 -13.32 15.66
N PRO A 144 0.90 -13.84 15.87
CA PRO A 144 -0.23 -13.13 16.49
C PRO A 144 0.00 -12.81 17.99
N PRO A 145 -0.76 -11.88 18.59
CA PRO A 145 -0.61 -11.53 20.01
C PRO A 145 -0.79 -12.72 20.94
N ASN A 146 -0.10 -12.72 22.09
CA ASN A 146 -0.11 -13.83 23.04
C ASN A 146 -1.52 -14.26 23.46
N LYS A 147 -2.42 -13.32 23.73
CA LYS A 147 -3.83 -13.62 24.06
C LYS A 147 -4.49 -14.48 22.96
N VAL A 148 -4.35 -14.06 21.70
CA VAL A 148 -4.90 -14.78 20.53
C VAL A 148 -4.24 -16.14 20.35
N ALA A 149 -2.91 -16.24 20.53
CA ALA A 149 -2.19 -17.51 20.41
C ALA A 149 -2.59 -18.52 21.50
N LEU A 150 -2.79 -18.04 22.74
CA LEU A 150 -3.24 -18.86 23.87
C LEU A 150 -4.68 -19.32 23.69
N GLU A 151 -5.59 -18.43 23.30
CA GLU A 151 -6.99 -18.78 23.00
C GLU A 151 -7.09 -19.82 21.88
N ALA A 152 -6.30 -19.67 20.81
CA ALA A 152 -6.26 -20.67 19.73
C ALA A 152 -5.76 -22.04 20.22
N ALA A 153 -4.75 -22.07 21.08
CA ALA A 153 -4.24 -23.30 21.67
C ALA A 153 -5.25 -23.97 22.63
N GLN A 154 -6.04 -23.18 23.36
CA GLN A 154 -7.11 -23.67 24.24
C GLN A 154 -8.29 -24.23 23.47
N ARG A 155 -8.65 -23.62 22.33
CA ARG A 155 -9.75 -24.10 21.45
C ARG A 155 -9.42 -25.39 20.71
N THR A 156 -8.14 -25.77 20.62
CA THR A 156 -7.74 -27.02 19.97
C THR A 156 -8.15 -28.21 20.87
N PRO A 157 -9.09 -29.08 20.43
CA PRO A 157 -9.51 -30.23 21.22
C PRO A 157 -8.32 -31.11 21.60
N ALA A 158 -8.28 -31.59 22.85
CA ALA A 158 -7.17 -32.42 23.34
C ALA A 158 -6.94 -33.67 22.46
N LEU A 159 -8.02 -34.23 21.91
CA LEU A 159 -8.00 -35.37 20.99
C LEU A 159 -7.27 -35.10 19.67
N LEU A 160 -7.23 -33.84 19.21
CA LEU A 160 -6.59 -33.44 17.96
C LEU A 160 -5.11 -33.04 18.14
N ARG A 161 -4.63 -32.91 19.39
CA ARG A 161 -3.23 -32.57 19.68
C ARG A 161 -2.20 -33.59 19.16
N PRO A 162 -2.44 -34.91 19.18
CA PRO A 162 -1.51 -35.88 18.60
C PRO A 162 -1.45 -35.76 17.08
N LEU A 163 -2.60 -35.54 16.44
CA LEU A 163 -2.71 -35.31 15.00
C LEU A 163 -1.99 -34.02 14.57
N ALA A 164 -1.88 -33.05 15.47
CA ALA A 164 -1.11 -31.83 15.23
C ALA A 164 0.38 -32.06 14.99
N ASN A 165 0.95 -33.22 15.32
CA ASN A 165 2.35 -33.52 15.02
C ASN A 165 2.56 -34.12 13.62
N LEU A 166 1.48 -34.53 12.94
CA LEU A 166 1.53 -35.07 11.59
C LEU A 166 1.53 -33.93 10.56
N ARG A 167 2.54 -33.91 9.67
CA ARG A 167 2.72 -32.85 8.67
C ARG A 167 1.52 -32.69 7.73
N TRP A 168 0.91 -33.81 7.31
CA TRP A 168 -0.24 -33.82 6.41
C TRP A 168 -1.52 -33.35 7.12
N ALA A 169 -1.72 -33.74 8.38
CA ALA A 169 -2.85 -33.29 9.18
C ALA A 169 -2.79 -31.78 9.44
N ARG A 170 -1.59 -31.22 9.67
CA ARG A 170 -1.38 -29.77 9.74
C ARG A 170 -1.76 -29.07 8.44
N ARG A 171 -1.28 -29.56 7.30
CA ARG A 171 -1.62 -28.97 5.98
C ARG A 171 -3.12 -29.04 5.69
N GLY A 172 -3.77 -30.17 5.99
CA GLY A 172 -5.21 -30.33 5.84
C GLY A 172 -6.01 -29.42 6.77
N ALA A 173 -5.59 -29.32 8.03
CA ALA A 173 -6.18 -28.41 9.00
C ALA A 173 -6.01 -26.94 8.61
N ASP A 174 -4.82 -26.53 8.16
CA ASP A 174 -4.55 -25.18 7.66
C ASP A 174 -5.44 -24.84 6.45
N ALA A 175 -5.65 -25.79 5.53
CA ALA A 175 -6.54 -25.62 4.38
C ALA A 175 -8.02 -25.50 4.79
N LEU A 176 -8.43 -26.19 5.87
CA LEU A 176 -9.79 -26.15 6.41
C LEU A 176 -9.98 -25.05 7.46
N GLY A 177 -8.96 -24.26 7.76
CA GLY A 177 -9.01 -23.22 8.80
C GLY A 177 -9.15 -23.75 10.22
N ILE A 178 -8.83 -25.03 10.46
CA ILE A 178 -8.88 -25.66 11.78
C ILE A 178 -7.54 -25.36 12.49
N PRO A 179 -7.54 -24.65 13.63
CA PRO A 179 -6.32 -24.39 14.37
C PRO A 179 -5.83 -25.69 15.00
N VAL A 180 -4.76 -26.25 14.46
CA VAL A 180 -4.19 -27.52 14.93
C VAL A 180 -2.74 -27.30 15.37
N GLY A 181 -2.54 -27.27 16.70
CA GLY A 181 -1.22 -27.16 17.33
C GLY A 181 -0.90 -25.76 17.88
N ARG A 182 0.37 -25.56 18.29
CA ARG A 182 0.84 -24.26 18.77
C ARG A 182 0.97 -23.29 17.60
N VAL A 183 0.28 -22.15 17.69
CA VAL A 183 0.38 -21.08 16.70
C VAL A 183 1.81 -20.55 16.67
N ALA A 184 2.46 -20.63 15.50
CA ALA A 184 3.81 -20.14 15.33
C ALA A 184 3.83 -18.61 15.42
N GLN A 185 4.37 -18.08 16.50
CA GLN A 185 4.53 -16.65 16.69
C GLN A 185 5.86 -16.16 16.11
N ARG A 186 5.89 -14.91 15.68
CA ARG A 186 7.10 -14.22 15.19
C ARG A 186 7.18 -12.83 15.81
N TYR A 187 8.41 -12.35 15.99
CA TYR A 187 8.64 -10.96 16.34
C TYR A 187 8.65 -10.08 15.11
N TYR A 188 7.92 -8.98 15.19
CA TYR A 188 8.02 -7.86 14.26
C TYR A 188 8.50 -6.60 14.99
N PRO A 189 9.29 -5.74 14.34
CA PRO A 189 9.72 -4.48 14.92
C PRO A 189 8.53 -3.52 15.02
N GLN A 190 8.23 -3.05 16.23
CA GLN A 190 7.10 -2.14 16.49
C GLN A 190 7.54 -0.94 17.31
N CYS A 191 6.99 0.24 17.01
CA CYS A 191 7.24 1.44 17.81
C CYS A 191 6.35 1.47 19.06
N ARG A 192 6.85 2.10 20.12
CA ARG A 192 6.12 2.25 21.40
C ARG A 192 4.68 2.81 21.27
N PRO A 193 4.39 3.83 20.45
CA PRO A 193 3.01 4.31 20.27
C PRO A 193 2.07 3.26 19.65
N CYS A 194 2.55 2.43 18.71
CA CYS A 194 1.72 1.36 18.15
C CYS A 194 1.52 0.24 19.17
N ALA A 195 2.57 -0.13 19.92
CA ALA A 195 2.49 -1.14 20.98
C ALA A 195 1.46 -0.77 22.06
N GLN A 196 1.43 0.49 22.50
CA GLN A 196 0.45 0.97 23.48
C GLN A 196 -0.98 0.90 22.95
N LYS A 197 -1.21 1.34 21.71
CA LYS A 197 -2.52 1.24 21.05
C LYS A 197 -2.95 -0.21 20.87
N GLN A 198 -2.02 -1.09 20.51
CA GLN A 198 -2.27 -2.51 20.35
C GLN A 198 -2.64 -3.16 21.69
N ALA A 199 -1.92 -2.87 22.76
CA ALA A 199 -2.26 -3.36 24.09
C ALA A 199 -3.68 -2.94 24.49
N SER A 200 -4.08 -1.71 24.20
CA SER A 200 -5.46 -1.25 24.38
C SER A 200 -6.46 -2.01 23.50
N ALA A 201 -6.15 -2.18 22.20
CA ALA A 201 -6.99 -2.88 21.24
C ALA A 201 -7.26 -4.35 21.64
N VAL A 202 -6.20 -5.07 22.03
CA VAL A 202 -6.27 -6.48 22.45
C VAL A 202 -7.00 -6.65 23.78
N ARG A 203 -6.80 -5.73 24.74
CA ARG A 203 -7.53 -5.75 26.03
C ARG A 203 -9.03 -5.51 25.84
N ASN A 204 -9.40 -4.57 24.98
CA ASN A 204 -10.79 -4.20 24.74
C ASN A 204 -11.47 -5.02 23.64
N GLU A 205 -10.76 -5.98 23.02
CA GLU A 205 -11.26 -6.79 21.91
C GLU A 205 -11.81 -5.95 20.75
N ARG A 206 -11.19 -4.79 20.51
CA ARG A 206 -11.59 -3.84 19.47
C ARG A 206 -10.57 -3.80 18.35
N GLN A 207 -11.08 -3.83 17.13
CA GLN A 207 -10.26 -3.56 15.96
C GLN A 207 -9.79 -2.10 15.99
N THR A 208 -8.48 -1.90 15.99
CA THR A 208 -7.87 -0.57 15.94
C THR A 208 -6.98 -0.49 14.71
N LEU A 209 -7.32 0.44 13.82
CA LEU A 209 -6.60 0.66 12.57
C LEU A 209 -5.61 1.82 12.73
N VAL A 210 -4.45 1.69 12.11
CA VAL A 210 -3.39 2.70 12.13
C VAL A 210 -2.92 2.99 10.71
N LEU A 211 -2.89 4.29 10.41
CA LEU A 211 -2.36 4.85 9.18
C LEU A 211 -0.83 4.83 9.13
N HIS A 212 -0.30 4.80 7.90
CA HIS A 212 1.14 4.74 7.69
C HIS A 212 1.73 6.14 7.69
N LYS A 213 2.84 6.31 8.41
CA LYS A 213 3.59 7.58 8.50
C LYS A 213 4.78 7.60 7.55
N ILE A 214 4.71 6.86 6.44
CA ILE A 214 5.86 6.62 5.57
C ILE A 214 6.42 7.93 5.00
N LEU A 215 5.57 8.93 4.73
CA LEU A 215 5.99 10.23 4.17
C LEU A 215 6.27 11.31 5.22
N HIS A 216 5.70 11.23 6.43
CA HIS A 216 5.73 12.34 7.40
C HIS A 216 6.33 12.00 8.79
N GLY A 217 6.85 10.78 8.99
CA GLY A 217 7.32 10.30 10.31
C GLY A 217 8.75 9.74 10.35
N GLY A 218 9.56 10.01 9.32
CA GLY A 218 10.88 9.37 9.16
C GLY A 218 10.84 8.00 8.49
N GLY A 219 9.78 7.71 7.71
CA GLY A 219 9.84 6.67 6.69
C GLY A 219 10.54 7.17 5.42
N TYR A 220 10.90 6.25 4.53
CA TYR A 220 11.41 6.59 3.21
C TYR A 220 10.31 6.38 2.18
N SER A 221 10.19 7.31 1.23
CA SER A 221 9.43 7.05 0.02
C SER A 221 10.12 5.91 -0.75
N THR A 222 9.41 4.82 -0.94
CA THR A 222 9.77 3.75 -1.88
C THR A 222 9.34 4.12 -3.31
N ALA A 223 9.97 3.50 -4.30
CA ALA A 223 9.72 3.76 -5.73
C ALA A 223 8.22 3.74 -6.09
N TRP A 224 7.45 2.78 -5.58
CA TRP A 224 6.04 2.63 -5.92
C TRP A 224 5.13 3.80 -5.49
N HIS A 225 5.54 4.66 -4.53
CA HIS A 225 4.80 5.88 -4.20
C HIS A 225 4.76 6.89 -5.36
N TRP A 226 5.71 6.80 -6.30
CA TRP A 226 5.83 7.68 -7.44
C TRP A 226 5.01 7.24 -8.65
N SER A 227 4.28 6.12 -8.57
CA SER A 227 3.48 5.57 -9.67
C SER A 227 2.51 6.58 -10.29
N GLY A 228 1.79 7.34 -9.46
CA GLY A 228 0.89 8.40 -9.93
C GLY A 228 1.63 9.57 -10.60
N VAL A 229 2.78 9.97 -10.06
CA VAL A 229 3.61 11.04 -10.65
C VAL A 229 4.14 10.62 -12.02
N LEU A 230 4.67 9.40 -12.13
CA LEU A 230 5.16 8.83 -13.39
C LEU A 230 4.04 8.71 -14.43
N THR A 231 2.82 8.37 -13.99
CA THR A 231 1.64 8.35 -14.86
C THR A 231 1.35 9.75 -15.41
N GLY A 232 1.43 10.79 -14.57
CA GLY A 232 1.24 12.18 -14.97
C GLY A 232 2.25 12.67 -16.02
N PHE A 233 3.51 12.20 -15.98
CA PHE A 233 4.53 12.59 -16.96
C PHE A 233 4.20 12.23 -18.41
N ARG A 234 3.27 11.29 -18.64
CA ARG A 234 2.74 10.98 -19.98
C ARG A 234 2.20 12.22 -20.69
N TYR A 235 1.65 13.18 -19.96
CA TYR A 235 1.08 14.40 -20.53
C TYR A 235 2.10 15.51 -20.77
N CYS A 236 3.30 15.42 -20.19
CA CYS A 236 4.35 16.43 -20.34
C CYS A 236 5.19 16.23 -21.63
N HIS A 237 5.27 15.01 -22.17
CA HIS A 237 6.18 14.68 -23.28
C HIS A 237 5.59 14.82 -24.69
N THR A 238 4.28 14.98 -24.84
CA THR A 238 3.60 14.90 -26.15
C THR A 238 3.91 16.05 -27.13
N GLU A 239 4.58 17.11 -26.69
CA GLU A 239 4.91 18.28 -27.55
C GLU A 239 6.09 18.01 -28.50
N ALA A 240 7.02 17.10 -28.16
CA ALA A 240 8.30 16.98 -28.88
C ALA A 240 8.21 16.26 -30.24
N PHE A 241 7.14 15.52 -30.53
CA PHE A 241 7.05 14.67 -31.74
C PHE A 241 6.00 15.13 -32.77
N GLY A 242 5.18 16.15 -32.46
CA GLY A 242 4.10 16.60 -33.35
C GLY A 242 4.40 17.86 -34.18
N ALA A 243 5.40 18.67 -33.79
CA ALA A 243 5.64 19.98 -34.39
C ALA A 243 6.50 19.95 -35.67
N SER A 244 7.08 18.81 -36.06
CA SER A 244 8.02 18.71 -37.19
C SER A 244 7.41 18.21 -38.51
N GLY A 245 6.10 17.92 -38.58
CA GLY A 245 5.48 17.25 -39.73
C GLY A 245 4.61 18.09 -40.68
N GLN A 246 4.14 19.28 -40.27
CA GLN A 246 3.35 20.14 -41.17
C GLN A 246 4.29 21.06 -41.94
N GLY A 247 4.92 20.50 -42.98
CA GLY A 247 5.58 21.29 -44.01
C GLY A 247 4.58 22.30 -44.61
N PRO A 248 5.01 23.52 -44.95
CA PRO A 248 4.12 24.55 -45.47
C PRO A 248 3.43 24.02 -46.72
N ALA A 249 2.10 23.90 -46.65
CA ALA A 249 1.25 23.59 -47.79
C ALA A 249 1.62 24.55 -48.93
N ARG A 250 2.21 24.01 -49.99
CA ARG A 250 2.45 24.70 -51.26
C ARG A 250 1.14 25.35 -51.68
N ARG A 251 1.06 26.67 -51.60
CA ARG A 251 0.02 27.47 -52.24
C ARG A 251 0.03 27.12 -53.72
N GLY A 252 -0.97 26.36 -54.17
CA GLY A 252 -1.23 26.14 -55.58
C GLY A 252 -1.44 27.48 -56.26
N ARG A 253 -0.59 27.80 -57.24
CA ARG A 253 -0.86 28.87 -58.21
C ARG A 253 -2.09 28.45 -59.01
N GLY A 254 -3.13 29.27 -58.99
CA GLY A 254 -4.25 29.13 -59.92
C GLY A 254 -3.79 29.41 -61.36
N PRO A 255 -4.46 28.83 -62.38
CA PRO A 255 -4.14 29.08 -63.77
C PRO A 255 -4.54 30.51 -64.18
N PRO A 256 -3.84 31.13 -65.16
CA PRO A 256 -4.27 32.39 -65.74
C PRO A 256 -5.54 32.16 -66.58
N PHE A 257 -6.55 32.99 -66.37
CA PHE A 257 -7.70 33.09 -67.27
C PHE A 257 -7.23 33.64 -68.63
N ALA A 258 -7.70 33.00 -69.71
CA ALA A 258 -7.63 33.49 -71.08
C ALA A 258 -9.04 33.83 -71.55
#